data_AF-A0AAD5GWU5-F1
#
_entry.id   AF-A0AAD5GWU5-F1
#
_cell.length_a   1.000
_cell.length_b   1.000
_cell.length_c   1.000
_cell.angle_alpha   90.00
_cell.angle_beta   90.00
_cell.angle_gamma   90.00
#
_symmetry.space_group_name_H-M   'P 1'
#
loop_
_entity.id
_entity.type
_entity.pdbx_description
1 polymer ?
#
loop_
_entity_poly.entity_id
_entity_poly.type
_entity_poly.pdbx_seq_one_letter_code
_entity_poly.pdbx_strand_id
1 'polypeptide(L)'
;VDVGEVYSGLPRGRHRYALRSMVCYYGAHYEALVLVPEAGGACWLKFDDKSVSCVGDWQAVRRKCEAGRIQPSVLFYEALLPPQA
;
A
#
# COMPACT_ATOMS: atom_id res chain seq x y z
N VAL A 1 9.15 1.60 -4.23
CA VAL A 1 9.44 2.98 -4.68
C VAL A 1 10.80 3.36 -4.18
N ASP A 2 11.61 4.01 -5.00
CA ASP A 2 12.85 4.65 -4.58
C ASP A 2 12.67 6.17 -4.60
N VAL A 3 12.73 6.80 -3.43
CA VAL A 3 12.50 8.24 -3.33
C VAL A 3 13.71 9.05 -3.81
N GLY A 4 14.88 8.44 -3.95
CA GLY A 4 16.06 9.06 -4.56
C GLY A 4 15.92 9.32 -6.06
N GLU A 5 14.90 8.75 -6.71
CA GLU A 5 14.55 9.08 -8.09
C GLU A 5 13.76 10.40 -8.20
N VAL A 6 13.14 10.84 -7.09
CA VAL A 6 12.22 11.99 -7.05
C VAL A 6 12.86 13.20 -6.38
N TYR A 7 13.52 13.02 -5.24
CA TYR A 7 14.10 14.11 -4.47
C TYR A 7 15.58 14.35 -4.82
N SER A 8 15.91 15.60 -5.14
CA SER A 8 17.30 16.02 -5.32
C SER A 8 18.12 15.87 -4.04
N GLY A 9 19.38 15.46 -4.16
CA GLY A 9 20.29 15.32 -3.03
C GLY A 9 20.26 13.95 -2.34
N LEU A 10 19.39 13.03 -2.79
CA LEU A 10 19.39 11.64 -2.33
C LEU A 10 20.07 10.71 -3.35
N PRO A 11 20.95 9.79 -2.93
CA PRO A 11 21.50 8.78 -3.82
C PRO A 11 20.41 7.81 -4.32
N ARG A 12 20.37 7.61 -5.64
CA ARG A 12 19.53 6.57 -6.26
C ARG A 12 19.93 5.17 -5.78
N GLY A 13 18.96 4.29 -5.63
CA GLY A 13 19.08 2.91 -5.18
C GLY A 13 19.08 2.73 -3.66
N ARG A 14 19.29 3.81 -2.89
CA ARG A 14 19.56 3.71 -1.43
C ARG A 14 18.32 3.90 -0.56
N HIS A 15 17.29 4.60 -1.06
CA HIS A 15 16.10 4.95 -0.29
C HIS A 15 14.86 4.23 -0.83
N ARG A 16 14.87 2.90 -0.73
CA ARG A 16 13.81 2.03 -1.25
C ARG A 16 12.77 1.69 -0.18
N TYR A 17 11.51 1.83 -0.55
CA TYR A 17 10.36 1.55 0.31
C TYR A 17 9.34 0.64 -0.38
N ALA A 18 8.73 -0.25 0.38
CA ALA A 18 7.61 -1.09 -0.05
C ALA A 18 6.28 -0.54 0.45
N LEU A 19 5.24 -0.62 -0.39
CA LEU A 19 3.90 -0.21 -0.01
C LEU A 19 3.36 -1.18 1.04
N ARG A 20 2.80 -0.64 2.13
CA ARG A 20 2.30 -1.43 3.25
C ARG A 20 0.81 -1.29 3.49
N SER A 21 0.28 -0.09 3.29
CA SER A 21 -1.15 0.14 3.32
C SER A 21 -1.51 1.39 2.53
N MET A 22 -2.79 1.54 2.26
CA MET A 22 -3.35 2.74 1.66
C MET A 22 -4.73 3.02 2.23
N VAL A 23 -5.01 4.30 2.44
CA VAL A 23 -6.36 4.79 2.66
C VAL A 23 -6.91 5.18 1.30
N CYS A 24 -8.08 4.64 1.01
CA CYS A 24 -8.78 4.86 -0.23
C CYS A 24 -10.08 5.61 0.03
N TYR A 25 -10.52 6.33 -1.00
CA TYR A 25 -11.77 7.05 -1.00
C TYR A 25 -12.63 6.59 -2.17
N TYR A 26 -13.92 6.40 -1.92
CA TYR A 26 -14.91 6.16 -2.95
C TYR A 26 -16.19 6.94 -2.64
N GLY A 27 -16.51 7.90 -3.50
CA GLY A 27 -17.74 8.69 -3.43
C GLY A 27 -17.78 9.64 -2.23
N ALA A 28 -18.10 9.11 -1.05
CA ALA A 28 -18.21 9.79 0.23
C ALA A 28 -17.71 8.93 1.42
N HIS A 29 -17.01 7.82 1.14
CA HIS A 29 -16.60 6.83 2.15
C HIS A 29 -15.11 6.55 2.09
N TYR A 30 -14.50 6.35 3.26
CA TYR A 30 -13.11 5.94 3.40
C TYR A 30 -13.01 4.48 3.80
N GLU A 31 -12.11 3.77 3.13
CA GLU A 31 -11.73 2.40 3.49
C GLU A 31 -10.21 2.25 3.41
N ALA A 32 -9.65 1.25 4.09
CA ALA A 32 -8.21 0.98 4.05
C ALA A 32 -7.91 -0.38 3.44
N LEU A 33 -6.86 -0.43 2.61
CA LEU A 33 -6.27 -1.67 2.10
C LEU A 33 -4.90 -1.85 2.74
N VAL A 34 -4.69 -2.96 3.45
CA VAL A 34 -3.52 -3.18 4.30
C VAL A 34 -2.88 -4.52 3.94
N LEU A 35 -1.58 -4.50 3.67
CA LEU A 35 -0.78 -5.70 3.41
C LEU A 35 -0.38 -6.35 4.73
N VAL A 36 -0.94 -7.53 4.99
CA VAL A 36 -0.60 -8.35 6.14
C VAL A 36 0.34 -9.49 5.71
N PRO A 37 1.52 -9.62 6.34
CA PRO A 37 2.37 -10.78 6.12
C PRO A 37 1.75 -12.00 6.82
N GLU A 38 1.55 -13.10 6.09
CA GLU A 38 1.06 -14.37 6.63
C GLU A 38 2.06 -15.51 6.33
N ALA A 39 1.94 -16.62 7.07
CA ALA A 39 2.74 -17.81 6.84
C ALA A 39 2.30 -18.47 5.51
N GLY A 40 3.07 -18.25 4.44
CA GLY A 40 2.77 -18.73 3.09
C GLY A 40 2.63 -17.64 2.02
N GLY A 41 2.67 -16.37 2.43
CA GLY A 41 2.58 -15.21 1.52
C GLY A 41 1.95 -14.01 2.20
N ALA A 42 1.96 -12.85 1.56
CA ALA A 42 1.27 -11.68 2.09
C ALA A 42 -0.13 -11.55 1.45
N CYS A 43 -1.20 -11.42 2.25
CA CYS A 43 -2.56 -11.05 1.78
C CYS A 43 -2.81 -9.56 2.04
N TRP A 44 -3.47 -8.90 1.11
CA TRP A 44 -4.11 -7.61 1.30
C TRP A 44 -5.49 -7.77 1.92
N LEU A 45 -5.72 -7.09 3.04
CA LEU A 45 -7.01 -7.01 3.69
C LEU A 45 -7.66 -5.65 3.42
N LYS A 46 -8.97 -5.63 3.27
CA LYS A 46 -9.80 -4.42 3.23
C LYS A 46 -10.45 -4.23 4.60
N PHE A 47 -10.22 -3.08 5.19
CA PHE A 47 -10.86 -2.59 6.40
C PHE A 47 -11.90 -1.55 6.00
N ASP A 48 -13.15 -1.83 6.31
CA ASP A 48 -14.31 -1.02 5.94
C ASP A 48 -15.20 -0.88 7.18
N ASP A 49 -15.03 0.25 7.87
CA ASP A 49 -15.53 0.53 9.21
C ASP A 49 -15.26 -0.62 10.21
N LYS A 50 -16.29 -1.42 10.49
CA LYS A 50 -16.25 -2.53 11.46
C LYS A 50 -15.94 -3.87 10.79
N SER A 51 -15.83 -3.90 9.47
CA SER A 51 -15.66 -5.13 8.69
C SER A 51 -14.24 -5.25 8.15
N VAL A 52 -13.74 -6.49 8.12
CA VAL A 52 -12.45 -6.85 7.54
C VAL A 52 -12.66 -8.01 6.57
N SER A 53 -12.08 -7.91 5.37
CA SER A 53 -12.16 -8.96 4.34
C SER A 53 -10.82 -9.13 3.62
N CYS A 54 -10.40 -10.37 3.31
CA CYS A 54 -9.20 -10.59 2.47
C CYS A 54 -9.55 -10.30 1.01
N VAL A 55 -8.69 -9.50 0.38
CA VAL A 55 -8.73 -9.14 -1.04
C VAL A 55 -7.83 -10.08 -1.84
N GLY A 56 -6.73 -10.54 -1.24
CA GLY A 56 -5.78 -11.47 -1.84
C GLY A 56 -4.47 -10.78 -2.20
N ASP A 57 -3.95 -11.04 -3.40
CA ASP A 57 -2.68 -10.48 -3.85
C ASP A 57 -2.81 -9.02 -4.37
N TRP A 58 -1.67 -8.45 -4.77
CA TRP A 58 -1.65 -7.10 -5.32
C TRP A 58 -2.45 -6.96 -6.62
N GLN A 59 -2.53 -8.00 -7.44
CA GLN A 59 -3.33 -7.94 -8.67
C GLN A 59 -4.83 -7.87 -8.36
N ALA A 60 -5.28 -8.60 -7.33
CA ALA A 60 -6.65 -8.55 -6.85
C ALA A 60 -7.00 -7.17 -6.28
N VAL A 61 -6.08 -6.54 -5.54
CA VAL A 61 -6.22 -5.15 -5.08
C VAL A 61 -6.42 -4.20 -6.25
N ARG A 62 -5.57 -4.27 -7.28
CA ARG A 62 -5.71 -3.43 -8.47
C ARG A 62 -7.05 -3.60 -9.16
N ARG A 63 -7.45 -4.85 -9.42
CA ARG A 63 -8.76 -5.17 -10.02
C ARG A 63 -9.91 -4.61 -9.18
N LYS A 64 -9.82 -4.73 -7.85
CA LYS A 64 -10.84 -4.20 -6.94
C LYS A 64 -10.92 -2.67 -7.02
N CYS A 65 -9.78 -1.98 -7.03
CA CYS A 65 -9.76 -0.53 -7.15
C CYS A 65 -10.34 -0.05 -8.48
N GLU A 66 -9.94 -0.69 -9.59
CA GLU A 66 -10.42 -0.36 -10.94
C GLU A 66 -11.93 -0.61 -11.07
N ALA A 67 -12.42 -1.77 -10.64
CA ALA A 67 -13.84 -2.14 -10.72
C ALA A 67 -14.72 -1.31 -9.76
N GLY A 68 -14.24 -1.07 -8.54
CA GLY A 68 -14.96 -0.32 -7.51
C GLY A 68 -14.84 1.21 -7.65
N ARG A 69 -14.01 1.70 -8.58
CA ARG A 69 -13.60 3.11 -8.67
C ARG A 69 -13.05 3.64 -7.33
N ILE A 70 -12.40 2.76 -6.56
CA ILE A 70 -11.80 3.08 -5.27
C ILE A 70 -10.48 3.80 -5.55
N GLN A 71 -10.31 5.00 -5.00
CA GLN A 71 -9.16 5.86 -5.29
C GLN A 71 -8.19 5.88 -4.10
N PRO A 72 -6.98 5.31 -4.21
CA PRO A 72 -5.94 5.48 -3.21
C PRO A 72 -5.63 6.97 -3.01
N SER A 73 -5.83 7.47 -1.79
CA SER A 73 -5.69 8.88 -1.44
C SER A 73 -4.45 9.13 -0.58
N VAL A 74 -4.14 8.21 0.33
CA VAL A 74 -2.94 8.26 1.18
C VAL A 74 -2.26 6.89 1.11
N LEU A 75 -0.95 6.87 0.86
CA LEU A 75 -0.17 5.65 0.73
C LEU A 75 0.90 5.61 1.80
N PHE A 76 0.98 4.48 2.53
CA PHE A 76 1.94 4.26 3.59
C PHE A 76 3.00 3.27 3.12
N TYR A 77 4.26 3.68 3.23
CA TYR A 77 5.41 2.94 2.77
C TYR A 77 6.36 2.63 3.93
N GLU A 78 6.92 1.42 3.92
CA GLU A 78 7.91 0.96 4.90
C GLU A 78 9.28 0.82 4.22
N ALA A 79 10.35 1.22 4.91
CA ALA A 79 11.70 1.15 4.39
C ALA A 79 12.14 -0.32 4.23
N LEU A 80 12.70 -0.68 3.06
CA LEU A 80 13.17 -2.05 2.80
C LEU A 80 14.49 -2.38 3.48
N LEU A 81 15.24 -1.36 3.87
CA LEU A 81 16.45 -1.45 4.66
C LEU A 81 16.33 -0.39 5.76
N PRO A 82 16.73 -0.67 7.01
CA PRO A 82 16.85 0.40 7.99
C PRO A 82 17.79 1.48 7.41
N PRO A 83 17.47 2.78 7.56
CA PRO A 83 18.40 3.83 7.21
C PRO A 83 19.69 3.51 7.96
N GLN A 84 20.79 3.31 7.24
CA GLN A 84 22.10 3.26 7.90
C GLN A 84 22.27 4.64 8.55
N ALA A 85 22.22 4.66 9.88
CA ALA A 85 22.46 5.85 10.70
C ALA A 85 23.91 6.30 10.56
#